data_AF-A0A2N2NQ61-F1
#
_entry.id   AF-A0A2N2NQ61-F1
#
_cell.length_a   1.000
_cell.length_b   1.000
_cell.length_c   1.000
_cell.angle_alpha   90.00
_cell.angle_beta   90.00
_cell.angle_gamma   90.00
#
_symmetry.space_group_name_H-M   'P 1'
#
loop_
_entity.id
_entity.type
_entity.pdbx_description
1 polymer ?
#
loop_
_entity_poly.entity_id
_entity_poly.type
_entity_poly.pdbx_seq_one_letter_code
_entity_poly.pdbx_strand_id
1 'polypeptide(L)'
;MKPQVVFSGNHRQGMLQSGADWQVQSMDWRIPGGSNAAVISAPVQDPNAISLRLIRSWLGQAVSIHNPAGEIIWRGWIEEIHLDVQRLRFGWSTQKLLSRVIARYPQASPLLDPLSSWQYTDWVEHPERLEHLGAKEALLSLREVDPNKARHAAVMHLFQQGLDDSQALVLLPEKRAPHLTMRLKGYWYRLDWTLDGEESGLIAHLHGGKSQQSFGLSGSERLAQSFTTGAEAFPLGQIGLRIAMLGAASDDLRLKICADNVGVPGTELASSLLPNAYLQGGWKWQAWILDAPLALNANTRYWLVLERSGALDSSQYYEVETDDGRGYPDGECKRWNGSNWILLNQDLRFCLLAMTETTELMLEVGERAVLGGVLQGVQIWQESDVWMPRWREIEKTRKEALEGWLALGCADESSLSALVNADGVLEVFRLPREMEPLLQLDAEGRLRLPYGNADAHPLDLLGRRMQLPLMEAEQTQVVRGLRWTQEGLEIVDS
;
A
#
# COMPACT_ATOMS: atom_id res chain seq x y z
N MET A 1 -17.72 -28.85 -17.01
CA MET A 1 -17.22 -28.53 -15.66
C MET A 1 -18.42 -28.25 -14.76
N LYS A 2 -18.73 -29.06 -13.74
CA LYS A 2 -19.74 -28.70 -12.73
C LYS A 2 -19.00 -28.26 -11.47
N PRO A 3 -18.75 -26.95 -11.29
CA PRO A 3 -18.03 -26.45 -10.13
C PRO A 3 -18.84 -26.64 -8.85
N GLN A 4 -18.16 -26.88 -7.74
CA GLN A 4 -18.77 -27.06 -6.42
C GLN A 4 -18.43 -25.88 -5.50
N VAL A 5 -19.45 -25.32 -4.84
CA VAL A 5 -19.28 -24.20 -3.90
C VAL A 5 -19.05 -24.75 -2.48
N VAL A 6 -18.02 -24.24 -1.81
CA VAL A 6 -17.69 -24.56 -0.41
C VAL A 6 -17.60 -23.26 0.38
N PHE A 7 -18.31 -23.21 1.51
CA PHE A 7 -18.30 -22.10 2.45
C PHE A 7 -17.49 -22.45 3.68
N SER A 8 -16.79 -21.47 4.25
CA SER A 8 -16.13 -21.63 5.55
C SER A 8 -17.18 -21.55 6.67
N GLY A 9 -17.26 -22.60 7.51
CA GLY A 9 -18.10 -22.67 8.71
C GLY A 9 -19.34 -23.59 8.62
N ASN A 10 -19.55 -24.41 9.66
CA ASN A 10 -20.56 -25.49 9.69
C ASN A 10 -22.03 -25.03 9.88
N HIS A 11 -22.31 -23.73 10.06
CA HIS A 11 -23.63 -23.25 10.47
C HIS A 11 -24.66 -23.09 9.33
N ARG A 12 -24.34 -23.47 8.09
CA ARG A 12 -25.21 -23.21 6.91
C ARG A 12 -26.06 -24.40 6.48
N GLN A 13 -25.95 -25.54 7.16
CA GLN A 13 -26.61 -26.80 6.80
C GLN A 13 -28.10 -26.88 7.15
N GLY A 14 -28.66 -25.87 7.86
CA GLY A 14 -30.05 -25.92 8.33
C GLY A 14 -31.12 -25.45 7.34
N MET A 15 -30.76 -24.73 6.27
CA MET A 15 -31.74 -24.03 5.39
C MET A 15 -31.65 -24.38 3.90
N LEU A 16 -30.57 -25.01 3.47
CA LEU A 16 -30.32 -25.46 2.10
C LEU A 16 -29.93 -26.94 2.20
N GLN A 17 -30.51 -27.83 1.39
CA GLN A 17 -30.20 -29.26 1.48
C GLN A 17 -28.78 -29.50 0.97
N SER A 18 -27.79 -29.53 1.89
CA SER A 18 -26.38 -29.77 1.58
C SER A 18 -25.78 -28.76 0.59
N GLY A 19 -24.45 -28.78 0.37
CA GLY A 19 -23.79 -27.90 -0.60
C GLY A 19 -24.18 -28.12 -2.07
N ALA A 20 -25.16 -28.99 -2.35
CA ALA A 20 -25.53 -29.47 -3.69
C ALA A 20 -26.47 -28.54 -4.48
N ASP A 21 -27.12 -27.54 -3.85
CA ASP A 21 -28.08 -26.65 -4.52
C ASP A 21 -27.47 -25.35 -5.09
N TRP A 22 -26.19 -25.08 -4.82
CA TRP A 22 -25.53 -23.87 -5.30
C TRP A 22 -25.06 -24.01 -6.74
N GLN A 23 -25.56 -23.12 -7.60
CA GLN A 23 -25.14 -23.01 -8.99
C GLN A 23 -24.21 -21.81 -9.17
N VAL A 24 -23.01 -22.08 -9.68
CA VAL A 24 -22.09 -21.03 -10.13
C VAL A 24 -22.58 -20.50 -11.48
N GLN A 25 -22.85 -19.20 -11.53
CA GLN A 25 -23.34 -18.51 -12.73
C GLN A 25 -22.17 -17.99 -13.57
N SER A 26 -21.20 -17.35 -12.90
CA SER A 26 -19.99 -16.85 -13.53
C SER A 26 -18.82 -16.77 -12.54
N MET A 27 -17.61 -16.83 -13.08
CA MET A 27 -16.36 -16.55 -12.36
C MET A 27 -15.47 -15.67 -13.24
N ASP A 28 -14.79 -14.72 -12.62
CA ASP A 28 -13.84 -13.81 -13.26
C ASP A 28 -12.50 -13.87 -12.54
N TRP A 29 -11.42 -13.86 -13.32
CA TRP A 29 -10.05 -13.70 -12.83
C TRP A 29 -9.36 -12.57 -13.59
N ARG A 30 -8.55 -11.77 -12.91
CA ARG A 30 -7.80 -10.65 -13.51
C ARG A 30 -6.49 -10.42 -12.79
N ILE A 31 -5.50 -9.90 -13.50
CA ILE A 31 -4.30 -9.32 -12.88
C ILE A 31 -4.35 -7.78 -12.91
N PRO A 32 -3.87 -7.10 -11.85
CA PRO A 32 -3.47 -7.71 -10.59
C PRO A 32 -4.68 -8.26 -9.80
N GLY A 33 -4.46 -9.33 -9.03
CA GLY A 33 -5.40 -9.82 -8.00
C GLY A 33 -5.78 -11.30 -8.05
N GLY A 34 -5.75 -11.94 -9.21
CA GLY A 34 -6.16 -13.34 -9.37
C GLY A 34 -7.69 -13.47 -9.45
N SER A 35 -8.31 -14.20 -8.53
CA SER A 35 -9.78 -14.24 -8.43
C SER A 35 -10.34 -12.82 -8.28
N ASN A 36 -11.22 -12.41 -9.19
CA ASN A 36 -11.76 -11.05 -9.24
C ASN A 36 -13.18 -11.01 -8.66
N ALA A 37 -14.11 -11.66 -9.34
CA ALA A 37 -15.52 -11.71 -8.96
C ALA A 37 -16.13 -13.07 -9.31
N ALA A 38 -17.20 -13.45 -8.62
CA ALA A 38 -18.02 -14.59 -9.01
C ALA A 38 -19.47 -14.36 -8.59
N VAL A 39 -20.41 -15.03 -9.27
CA VAL A 39 -21.82 -15.02 -8.92
C VAL A 39 -22.28 -16.44 -8.71
N ILE A 40 -22.85 -16.71 -7.54
CA ILE A 40 -23.45 -17.99 -7.19
C ILE A 40 -24.91 -17.79 -6.81
N SER A 41 -25.73 -18.80 -7.01
CA SER A 41 -27.14 -18.70 -6.67
C SER A 41 -27.76 -20.05 -6.29
N ALA A 42 -28.79 -20.03 -5.46
CA ALA A 42 -29.50 -21.22 -5.00
C ALA A 42 -31.00 -20.93 -4.85
N PRO A 43 -31.88 -21.88 -5.23
CA PRO A 43 -33.30 -21.77 -4.95
C PRO A 43 -33.56 -21.85 -3.44
N VAL A 44 -34.61 -21.16 -2.98
CA VAL A 44 -35.05 -21.20 -1.59
C VAL A 44 -36.36 -21.97 -1.49
N GLN A 45 -36.39 -23.03 -0.68
CA GLN A 45 -37.58 -23.86 -0.50
C GLN A 45 -38.65 -23.21 0.39
N ASP A 46 -38.27 -22.70 1.58
CA ASP A 46 -39.18 -21.99 2.49
C ASP A 46 -38.64 -20.59 2.84
N PRO A 47 -39.16 -19.53 2.20
CA PRO A 47 -38.76 -18.14 2.47
C PRO A 47 -39.11 -17.67 3.87
N ASN A 48 -40.16 -18.21 4.48
CA ASN A 48 -40.65 -17.77 5.79
C ASN A 48 -39.80 -18.33 6.94
N ALA A 49 -39.07 -19.42 6.68
CA ALA A 49 -38.09 -19.97 7.61
C ALA A 49 -36.76 -19.18 7.65
N ILE A 50 -36.57 -18.20 6.75
CA ILE A 50 -35.32 -17.46 6.65
C ILE A 50 -35.25 -16.33 7.68
N SER A 51 -34.33 -16.46 8.63
CA SER A 51 -33.88 -15.33 9.45
C SER A 51 -33.02 -14.38 8.61
N LEU A 52 -33.51 -13.15 8.39
CA LEU A 52 -32.74 -12.09 7.70
C LEU A 52 -31.43 -11.78 8.45
N ARG A 53 -31.42 -11.89 9.78
CA ARG A 53 -30.22 -11.73 10.60
C ARG A 53 -29.18 -12.80 10.29
N LEU A 54 -29.61 -14.03 10.04
CA LEU A 54 -28.72 -15.13 9.68
C LEU A 54 -28.12 -14.93 8.28
N ILE A 55 -28.92 -14.54 7.28
CA ILE A 55 -28.37 -14.20 5.94
C ILE A 55 -27.32 -13.09 6.07
N ARG A 56 -27.61 -12.06 6.85
CA ARG A 56 -26.68 -10.94 7.07
C ARG A 56 -25.34 -11.39 7.65
N SER A 57 -25.35 -12.38 8.55
CA SER A 57 -24.12 -12.95 9.15
C SER A 57 -23.20 -13.66 8.15
N TRP A 58 -23.66 -13.91 6.92
CA TRP A 58 -22.84 -14.50 5.87
C TRP A 58 -21.98 -13.47 5.12
N LEU A 59 -22.27 -12.18 5.23
CA LEU A 59 -21.45 -11.13 4.63
C LEU A 59 -20.02 -11.18 5.17
N GLY A 60 -19.04 -10.96 4.29
CA GLY A 60 -17.62 -10.99 4.66
C GLY A 60 -17.03 -12.38 4.83
N GLN A 61 -17.85 -13.44 4.85
CA GLN A 61 -17.39 -14.81 5.04
C GLN A 61 -16.71 -15.37 3.80
N ALA A 62 -15.72 -16.23 4.03
CA ALA A 62 -14.93 -16.87 2.98
C ALA A 62 -15.73 -17.90 2.16
N VAL A 63 -15.44 -17.96 0.86
CA VAL A 63 -16.02 -18.87 -0.12
C VAL A 63 -14.94 -19.36 -1.07
N SER A 64 -14.99 -20.63 -1.40
CA SER A 64 -14.16 -21.27 -2.41
C SER A 64 -15.02 -22.06 -3.38
N ILE A 65 -14.60 -22.09 -4.64
CA ILE A 65 -15.23 -22.85 -5.71
C ILE A 65 -14.22 -23.86 -6.21
N HIS A 66 -14.63 -25.12 -6.25
CA HIS A 66 -13.79 -26.25 -6.60
C HIS A 66 -14.15 -26.82 -7.97
N ASN A 67 -13.16 -27.33 -8.69
CA ASN A 67 -13.40 -28.16 -9.86
C ASN A 67 -13.83 -29.60 -9.44
N PRO A 68 -14.25 -30.46 -10.39
CA PRO A 68 -14.63 -31.84 -10.07
C PRO A 68 -13.50 -32.71 -9.50
N ALA A 69 -12.23 -32.31 -9.66
CA ALA A 69 -11.07 -32.98 -9.05
C ALA A 69 -10.84 -32.55 -7.58
N GLY A 70 -11.57 -31.54 -7.09
CA GLY A 70 -11.47 -31.02 -5.73
C GLY A 70 -10.52 -29.83 -5.57
N GLU A 71 -9.88 -29.36 -6.64
CA GLU A 71 -8.95 -28.24 -6.63
C GLU A 71 -9.70 -26.90 -6.58
N ILE A 72 -9.16 -25.93 -5.85
CA ILE A 72 -9.77 -24.60 -5.69
C ILE A 72 -9.46 -23.74 -6.90
N ILE A 73 -10.45 -23.54 -7.77
CA ILE A 73 -10.31 -22.72 -8.99
C ILE A 73 -10.65 -21.25 -8.78
N TRP A 74 -11.44 -20.93 -7.76
CA TRP A 74 -11.78 -19.55 -7.41
C TRP A 74 -11.93 -19.42 -5.90
N ARG A 75 -11.41 -18.33 -5.34
CA ARG A 75 -11.42 -18.11 -3.90
C ARG A 75 -11.67 -16.63 -3.57
N GLY A 76 -12.46 -16.39 -2.53
CA GLY A 76 -12.80 -15.05 -2.10
C GLY A 76 -13.77 -15.04 -0.93
N TRP A 77 -14.64 -14.04 -0.91
CA TRP A 77 -15.57 -13.79 0.19
C TRP A 77 -16.89 -13.22 -0.33
N ILE A 78 -17.93 -13.26 0.50
CA ILE A 78 -19.29 -12.79 0.16
C ILE A 78 -19.37 -11.26 0.32
N GLU A 79 -19.42 -10.54 -0.80
CA GLU A 79 -19.56 -9.08 -0.82
C GLU A 79 -21.00 -8.65 -0.65
N GLU A 80 -21.89 -9.28 -1.41
CA GLU A 80 -23.30 -8.92 -1.50
C GLU A 80 -24.19 -10.16 -1.53
N ILE A 81 -25.37 -10.03 -0.94
CA ILE A 81 -26.39 -11.07 -0.91
C ILE A 81 -27.72 -10.45 -1.33
N HIS A 82 -28.40 -11.08 -2.29
CA HIS A 82 -29.74 -10.73 -2.72
C HIS A 82 -30.71 -11.90 -2.49
N LEU A 83 -31.80 -11.65 -1.78
CA LEU A 83 -32.90 -12.57 -1.60
C LEU A 83 -34.13 -12.05 -2.34
N ASP A 84 -34.54 -12.76 -3.38
CA ASP A 84 -35.78 -12.51 -4.09
C ASP A 84 -36.90 -13.34 -3.45
N VAL A 85 -38.02 -12.72 -3.08
CA VAL A 85 -39.23 -13.39 -2.59
C VAL A 85 -40.44 -12.72 -3.23
N GLN A 86 -41.15 -13.46 -4.09
CA GLN A 86 -42.28 -12.92 -4.87
C GLN A 86 -41.86 -11.69 -5.69
N ARG A 87 -42.31 -10.49 -5.30
CA ARG A 87 -41.96 -9.21 -5.95
C ARG A 87 -40.94 -8.40 -5.16
N LEU A 88 -40.43 -8.90 -4.05
CA LEU A 88 -39.49 -8.16 -3.20
C LEU A 88 -38.08 -8.70 -3.39
N ARG A 89 -37.11 -7.81 -3.52
CA ARG A 89 -35.68 -8.12 -3.45
C ARG A 89 -35.11 -7.44 -2.22
N PHE A 90 -34.58 -8.23 -1.30
CA PHE A 90 -33.78 -7.77 -0.17
C PHE A 90 -32.31 -7.88 -0.56
N GLY A 91 -31.54 -6.81 -0.39
CA GLY A 91 -30.10 -6.78 -0.67
C GLY A 91 -29.31 -6.41 0.56
N TRP A 92 -28.20 -7.10 0.82
CA TRP A 92 -27.22 -6.76 1.86
C TRP A 92 -25.83 -6.67 1.25
N SER A 93 -25.03 -5.68 1.64
CA SER A 93 -23.67 -5.47 1.13
C SER A 93 -22.70 -5.06 2.23
N THR A 94 -21.44 -5.45 2.08
CA THR A 94 -20.35 -4.97 2.94
C THR A 94 -19.85 -3.57 2.58
N GLN A 95 -20.21 -3.01 1.42
CA GLN A 95 -19.59 -1.79 0.88
C GLN A 95 -19.58 -0.62 1.88
N LYS A 96 -20.70 -0.38 2.57
CA LYS A 96 -20.85 0.67 3.59
C LYS A 96 -20.50 0.24 5.02
N LEU A 97 -20.23 -1.04 5.27
CA LEU A 97 -20.03 -1.56 6.63
C LEU A 97 -18.61 -1.32 7.14
N LEU A 98 -18.33 -0.10 7.62
CA LEU A 98 -17.05 0.24 8.25
C LEU A 98 -16.96 -0.35 9.67
N SER A 99 -15.76 -0.81 10.05
CA SER A 99 -15.44 -1.22 11.41
C SER A 99 -14.53 -0.22 12.13
N ARG A 100 -13.73 0.59 11.41
CA ARG A 100 -12.94 1.68 11.98
C ARG A 100 -12.92 2.92 11.09
N VAL A 101 -12.79 4.09 11.70
CA VAL A 101 -12.64 5.38 11.00
C VAL A 101 -11.58 6.21 11.70
N ILE A 102 -10.70 6.81 10.91
CA ILE A 102 -9.75 7.85 11.35
C ILE A 102 -10.06 9.14 10.58
N ALA A 103 -9.91 10.29 11.24
CA ALA A 103 -10.05 11.58 10.57
C ALA A 103 -8.72 12.31 10.52
N ARG A 104 -8.47 13.01 9.41
CA ARG A 104 -7.38 13.97 9.26
C ARG A 104 -7.88 15.40 9.09
N TYR A 105 -7.11 16.36 9.57
CA TYR A 105 -7.38 17.79 9.47
C TYR A 105 -6.09 18.57 9.18
N PRO A 106 -6.15 19.75 8.54
CA PRO A 106 -4.95 20.44 8.10
C PRO A 106 -4.10 20.86 9.31
N GLN A 107 -2.78 20.81 9.15
CA GLN A 107 -1.87 21.39 10.11
C GLN A 107 -1.93 22.93 10.03
N ALA A 108 -1.83 23.60 11.19
CA ALA A 108 -2.00 25.06 11.29
C ALA A 108 -0.98 25.89 10.48
N SER A 109 0.19 25.32 10.14
CA SER A 109 1.14 25.95 9.21
C SER A 109 2.00 24.89 8.50
N PRO A 110 1.85 24.70 7.18
CA PRO A 110 2.67 23.75 6.40
C PRO A 110 4.13 24.22 6.24
N LEU A 111 4.45 25.47 6.59
CA LEU A 111 5.84 25.92 6.68
C LEU A 111 6.63 25.20 7.78
N LEU A 112 5.95 24.53 8.71
CA LEU A 112 6.54 23.81 9.86
C LEU A 112 6.86 22.33 9.57
N ASP A 113 6.24 21.71 8.57
CA ASP A 113 6.53 20.31 8.22
C ASP A 113 6.38 20.11 6.70
N PRO A 114 7.47 19.86 5.96
CA PRO A 114 7.40 19.62 4.52
C PRO A 114 6.93 18.19 4.17
N LEU A 115 6.92 17.27 5.14
CA LEU A 115 6.57 15.87 4.94
C LEU A 115 5.11 15.61 5.28
N SER A 116 4.55 16.30 6.27
CA SER A 116 3.15 16.15 6.67
C SER A 116 2.37 17.46 6.55
N SER A 117 1.26 17.40 5.82
CA SER A 117 0.29 18.51 5.75
C SER A 117 -0.91 18.31 6.68
N TRP A 118 -0.95 17.17 7.38
CA TRP A 118 -2.14 16.65 8.04
C TRP A 118 -1.85 16.21 9.47
N GLN A 119 -2.80 16.48 10.37
CA GLN A 119 -2.86 15.83 11.67
C GLN A 119 -3.99 14.82 11.69
N TYR A 120 -3.86 13.77 12.50
CA TYR A 120 -4.79 12.66 12.56
C TYR A 120 -5.41 12.54 13.96
N THR A 121 -6.66 12.11 14.03
CA THR A 121 -7.29 11.71 15.30
C THR A 121 -6.86 10.30 15.68
N ASP A 122 -7.15 9.87 16.91
CA ASP A 122 -7.18 8.43 17.18
C ASP A 122 -8.23 7.73 16.32
N TRP A 123 -8.07 6.42 16.19
CA TRP A 123 -9.07 5.53 15.60
C TRP A 123 -10.37 5.51 16.40
N VAL A 124 -11.49 5.59 15.69
CA VAL A 124 -12.83 5.32 16.21
C VAL A 124 -13.25 3.93 15.71
N GLU A 125 -13.66 3.04 16.61
CA GLU A 125 -13.86 1.62 16.30
C GLU A 125 -15.25 1.11 16.70
N HIS A 126 -15.77 0.14 15.96
CA HIS A 126 -17.00 -0.60 16.28
C HIS A 126 -16.66 -2.07 16.60
N PRO A 127 -16.64 -2.48 17.88
CA PRO A 127 -16.04 -3.76 18.29
C PRO A 127 -16.71 -4.97 17.64
N GLU A 128 -18.04 -5.05 17.63
CA GLU A 128 -18.76 -6.19 17.03
C GLU A 128 -18.50 -6.35 15.52
N ARG A 129 -18.33 -5.23 14.79
CA ARG A 129 -18.02 -5.27 13.35
C ARG A 129 -16.57 -5.66 13.14
N LEU A 130 -15.65 -5.17 13.98
CA LEU A 130 -14.25 -5.55 13.92
C LEU A 130 -14.08 -7.06 14.15
N GLU A 131 -14.82 -7.63 15.11
CA GLU A 131 -14.82 -9.06 15.40
C GLU A 131 -15.41 -9.89 14.24
N HIS A 132 -16.54 -9.47 13.67
CA HIS A 132 -17.23 -10.25 12.64
C HIS A 132 -16.67 -10.08 11.22
N LEU A 133 -16.30 -8.86 10.85
CA LEU A 133 -15.89 -8.48 9.49
C LEU A 133 -14.36 -8.39 9.34
N GLY A 134 -13.66 -8.09 10.43
CA GLY A 134 -12.27 -7.65 10.43
C GLY A 134 -12.14 -6.13 10.29
N ALA A 135 -10.91 -5.66 10.11
CA ALA A 135 -10.62 -4.25 9.86
C ALA A 135 -11.15 -3.85 8.48
N LYS A 136 -12.10 -2.91 8.47
CA LYS A 136 -12.59 -2.19 7.30
C LYS A 136 -12.63 -0.72 7.64
N GLU A 137 -11.70 0.00 7.08
CA GLU A 137 -11.24 1.31 7.52
C GLU A 137 -11.65 2.39 6.52
N ALA A 138 -11.80 3.61 7.02
CA ALA A 138 -11.95 4.78 6.19
C ALA A 138 -11.18 5.96 6.78
N LEU A 139 -10.61 6.76 5.88
CA LEU A 139 -10.00 8.05 6.18
C LEU A 139 -10.99 9.16 5.86
N LEU A 140 -11.35 9.96 6.86
CA LEU A 140 -12.15 11.18 6.67
C LEU A 140 -11.24 12.40 6.62
N SER A 141 -11.33 13.21 5.58
CA SER A 141 -10.54 14.45 5.47
C SER A 141 -11.39 15.69 5.74
N LEU A 142 -11.00 16.49 6.74
CA LEU A 142 -11.63 17.77 7.05
C LEU A 142 -10.79 18.93 6.50
N ARG A 143 -11.42 20.10 6.34
CA ARG A 143 -10.77 21.33 5.86
C ARG A 143 -10.45 22.33 6.97
N GLU A 144 -10.96 22.08 8.18
CA GLU A 144 -10.84 22.98 9.32
C GLU A 144 -9.83 22.42 10.32
N VAL A 145 -9.03 23.31 10.91
CA VAL A 145 -8.05 22.96 11.95
C VAL A 145 -8.76 22.81 13.30
N ASP A 146 -9.53 21.73 13.46
CA ASP A 146 -10.28 21.45 14.69
C ASP A 146 -10.26 19.93 15.01
N PRO A 147 -9.44 19.49 15.99
CA PRO A 147 -9.34 18.08 16.35
C PRO A 147 -10.64 17.51 16.94
N ASN A 148 -11.43 18.32 17.66
CA ASN A 148 -12.69 17.85 18.26
C ASN A 148 -13.74 17.63 17.18
N LYS A 149 -13.83 18.54 16.21
CA LYS A 149 -14.71 18.40 15.06
C LYS A 149 -14.32 17.19 14.20
N ALA A 150 -13.02 16.98 13.98
CA ALA A 150 -12.52 15.81 13.24
C ALA A 150 -12.93 14.50 13.94
N ARG A 151 -12.72 14.41 15.26
CA ARG A 151 -13.10 13.23 16.04
C ARG A 151 -14.62 12.99 16.02
N HIS A 152 -15.42 14.04 16.22
CA HIS A 152 -16.87 13.92 16.16
C HIS A 152 -17.35 13.46 14.78
N ALA A 153 -16.76 13.98 13.70
CA ALA A 153 -17.10 13.59 12.35
C ALA A 153 -16.75 12.11 12.06
N ALA A 154 -15.62 11.60 12.56
CA ALA A 154 -15.26 10.18 12.45
C ALA A 154 -16.28 9.27 13.16
N VAL A 155 -16.71 9.65 14.38
CA VAL A 155 -17.77 8.95 15.13
C VAL A 155 -19.06 8.90 14.33
N MET A 156 -19.53 10.06 13.84
CA MET A 156 -20.76 10.12 13.06
C MET A 156 -20.67 9.30 11.77
N HIS A 157 -19.53 9.31 11.09
CA HIS A 157 -19.33 8.52 9.87
C HIS A 157 -19.42 7.01 10.13
N LEU A 158 -18.77 6.52 11.18
CA LEU A 158 -18.79 5.09 11.55
C LEU A 158 -20.20 4.59 11.90
N PHE A 159 -20.99 5.41 12.60
CA PHE A 159 -22.34 5.04 13.02
C PHE A 159 -23.42 5.29 11.95
N GLN A 160 -23.31 6.33 11.13
CA GLN A 160 -24.26 6.59 10.03
C GLN A 160 -24.16 5.57 8.91
N GLN A 161 -22.98 5.03 8.63
CA GLN A 161 -22.83 3.95 7.65
C GLN A 161 -23.20 2.56 8.22
N GLY A 162 -23.84 2.51 9.39
CA GLY A 162 -24.19 1.32 10.15
C GLY A 162 -25.64 0.87 10.06
N LEU A 163 -25.82 -0.44 9.84
CA LEU A 163 -27.01 -1.28 10.02
C LEU A 163 -28.24 -1.05 9.12
N ASP A 164 -28.79 0.15 9.04
CA ASP A 164 -30.02 0.40 8.25
C ASP A 164 -29.70 0.59 6.75
N ASP A 165 -28.52 1.12 6.44
CA ASP A 165 -28.10 1.53 5.10
C ASP A 165 -27.51 0.39 4.23
N SER A 166 -27.27 -0.76 4.86
CA SER A 166 -26.81 -1.97 4.16
C SER A 166 -27.96 -2.78 3.55
N GLN A 167 -29.21 -2.53 3.98
CA GLN A 167 -30.38 -3.27 3.52
C GLN A 167 -31.13 -2.48 2.45
N ALA A 168 -31.05 -2.92 1.20
CA ALA A 168 -31.88 -2.39 0.13
C ALA A 168 -33.15 -3.25 0.00
N LEU A 169 -34.32 -2.62 -0.09
CA LEU A 169 -35.56 -3.28 -0.49
C LEU A 169 -36.02 -2.72 -1.84
N VAL A 170 -36.11 -3.58 -2.83
CA VAL A 170 -36.53 -3.20 -4.19
C VAL A 170 -37.78 -3.99 -4.58
N LEU A 171 -38.77 -3.29 -5.16
CA LEU A 171 -39.93 -3.93 -5.77
C LEU A 171 -39.59 -4.36 -7.21
N LEU A 172 -39.67 -5.65 -7.48
CA LEU A 172 -39.46 -6.23 -8.79
C LEU A 172 -40.71 -6.07 -9.69
N PRO A 173 -40.51 -5.92 -11.01
CA PRO A 173 -41.62 -5.78 -11.96
C PRO A 173 -42.50 -7.03 -11.99
N GLU A 174 -41.89 -8.21 -11.91
CA GLU A 174 -42.56 -9.51 -12.00
C GLU A 174 -42.37 -10.34 -10.74
N LYS A 175 -43.28 -11.30 -10.53
CA LYS A 175 -43.14 -12.30 -9.47
C LYS A 175 -42.04 -13.28 -9.83
N ARG A 176 -41.15 -13.55 -8.89
CA ARG A 176 -40.09 -14.57 -9.00
C ARG A 176 -40.26 -15.64 -7.92
N ALA A 177 -39.85 -16.86 -8.28
CA ALA A 177 -39.67 -17.91 -7.29
C ALA A 177 -38.60 -17.48 -6.28
N PRO A 178 -38.72 -17.87 -5.01
CA PRO A 178 -37.76 -17.48 -4.00
C PRO A 178 -36.34 -17.95 -4.34
N HIS A 179 -35.40 -17.01 -4.40
CA HIS A 179 -34.06 -17.28 -4.90
C HIS A 179 -33.01 -16.44 -4.17
N LEU A 180 -31.88 -17.06 -3.89
CA LEU A 180 -30.75 -16.41 -3.24
C LEU A 180 -29.63 -16.24 -4.27
N THR A 181 -29.11 -15.03 -4.41
CA THR A 181 -27.96 -14.71 -5.26
C THR A 181 -26.88 -14.05 -4.43
N MET A 182 -25.64 -14.51 -4.56
CA MET A 182 -24.49 -13.90 -3.89
C MET A 182 -23.49 -13.42 -4.92
N ARG A 183 -22.99 -12.19 -4.71
CA ARG A 183 -21.82 -11.67 -5.42
C ARG A 183 -20.61 -11.85 -4.53
N LEU A 184 -19.61 -12.51 -5.08
CA LEU A 184 -18.36 -12.83 -4.41
C LEU A 184 -17.25 -11.93 -4.96
N LYS A 185 -16.28 -11.60 -4.11
CA LYS A 185 -15.08 -10.85 -4.46
C LYS A 185 -13.84 -11.62 -4.03
N GLY A 186 -12.77 -11.57 -4.83
CA GLY A 186 -11.52 -12.20 -4.46
C GLY A 186 -10.79 -11.50 -3.30
N TYR A 187 -9.78 -12.18 -2.76
CA TYR A 187 -9.03 -11.70 -1.60
C TYR A 187 -8.17 -10.46 -1.87
N TRP A 188 -7.78 -10.19 -3.13
CA TRP A 188 -7.12 -8.93 -3.50
C TRP A 188 -7.90 -7.70 -3.01
N TYR A 189 -9.22 -7.73 -3.11
CA TYR A 189 -10.08 -6.62 -2.67
C TYR A 189 -10.17 -6.46 -1.15
N ARG A 190 -9.69 -7.43 -0.36
CA ARG A 190 -9.58 -7.26 1.11
C ARG A 190 -8.39 -6.39 1.50
N LEU A 191 -7.38 -6.23 0.63
CA LEU A 191 -6.30 -5.27 0.84
C LEU A 191 -6.81 -3.82 0.77
N ASP A 192 -7.95 -3.61 0.11
CA ASP A 192 -8.60 -2.30 0.01
C ASP A 192 -9.34 -1.90 1.29
N TRP A 193 -9.48 -2.82 2.24
CA TRP A 193 -10.22 -2.56 3.48
C TRP A 193 -9.37 -1.91 4.56
N THR A 194 -8.06 -1.96 4.43
CA THR A 194 -7.14 -1.40 5.43
C THR A 194 -6.31 -0.31 4.80
N LEU A 195 -6.13 0.79 5.52
CA LEU A 195 -5.26 1.87 5.11
C LEU A 195 -3.79 1.45 5.24
N ASP A 196 -2.96 2.06 4.40
CA ASP A 196 -1.51 1.90 4.43
C ASP A 196 -0.88 3.17 4.98
N GLY A 197 -0.11 3.00 6.05
CA GLY A 197 0.67 4.04 6.69
C GLY A 197 1.83 3.40 7.45
N GLU A 198 2.93 4.14 7.56
CA GLU A 198 4.15 3.71 8.20
C GLU A 198 4.86 4.89 8.83
N GLU A 199 5.05 4.83 10.15
CA GLU A 199 5.74 5.87 10.92
C GLU A 199 7.25 5.58 11.04
N SER A 200 7.67 4.32 10.84
CA SER A 200 9.09 3.96 10.81
C SER A 200 9.78 4.49 9.55
N GLY A 201 11.11 4.57 9.61
CA GLY A 201 11.91 5.06 8.49
C GLY A 201 11.97 6.58 8.37
N LEU A 202 11.54 7.33 9.38
CA LEU A 202 11.74 8.77 9.49
C LEU A 202 12.51 9.11 10.78
N ILE A 203 13.60 9.86 10.65
CA ILE A 203 14.25 10.57 11.78
C ILE A 203 14.26 12.04 11.42
N ALA A 204 13.61 12.89 12.21
CA ALA A 204 13.47 14.29 11.84
C ALA A 204 13.37 15.24 13.03
N HIS A 205 13.82 16.48 12.80
CA HIS A 205 13.51 17.64 13.61
C HIS A 205 12.92 18.71 12.69
N LEU A 206 11.59 18.69 12.53
CA LEU A 206 10.87 19.57 11.60
C LEU A 206 10.33 20.81 12.28
N HIS A 207 10.10 20.75 13.59
CA HIS A 207 9.69 21.90 14.39
C HIS A 207 10.85 22.88 14.50
N GLY A 208 10.65 24.14 14.09
CA GLY A 208 11.72 25.13 14.07
C GLY A 208 11.54 26.17 12.96
N GLY A 209 12.42 27.18 12.92
CA GLY A 209 12.38 28.28 11.94
C GLY A 209 12.45 29.67 12.56
N LYS A 210 13.02 29.82 13.75
CA LYS A 210 13.23 31.11 14.41
C LYS A 210 14.65 31.63 14.29
N SER A 211 15.59 30.80 13.83
CA SER A 211 17.00 31.15 13.72
C SER A 211 17.65 30.50 12.48
N GLN A 212 18.89 30.89 12.21
CA GLN A 212 19.68 30.37 11.10
C GLN A 212 21.16 30.31 11.49
N GLN A 213 21.89 29.39 10.87
CA GLN A 213 23.35 29.29 10.99
C GLN A 213 24.00 29.39 9.63
N SER A 214 24.93 30.34 9.50
CA SER A 214 25.75 30.52 8.31
C SER A 214 26.95 29.57 8.35
N PHE A 215 27.34 29.01 7.21
CA PHE A 215 28.51 28.15 7.08
C PHE A 215 29.18 28.27 5.72
N GLY A 216 30.40 27.74 5.62
CA GLY A 216 31.23 27.90 4.45
C GLY A 216 32.07 29.19 4.43
N LEU A 217 32.31 29.75 5.61
CA LEU A 217 33.09 30.96 5.82
C LEU A 217 34.13 30.74 6.93
N SER A 218 35.17 31.58 6.97
CA SER A 218 36.22 31.46 8.00
C SER A 218 35.63 31.55 9.41
N GLY A 219 35.89 30.55 10.26
CA GLY A 219 35.31 30.46 11.62
C GLY A 219 33.92 29.81 11.69
N SER A 220 33.30 29.54 10.54
CA SER A 220 32.10 28.71 10.40
C SER A 220 32.20 27.91 9.10
N GLU A 221 33.13 26.98 9.04
CA GLU A 221 33.47 26.30 7.79
C GLU A 221 32.47 25.18 7.48
N ARG A 222 32.00 24.50 8.53
CA ARG A 222 31.09 23.34 8.45
C ARG A 222 30.08 23.37 9.58
N LEU A 223 28.90 22.85 9.32
CA LEU A 223 27.88 22.57 10.33
C LEU A 223 27.62 21.09 10.41
N ALA A 224 27.29 20.60 11.60
CA ALA A 224 26.97 19.21 11.82
C ALA A 224 25.82 19.07 12.81
N GLN A 225 24.96 18.09 12.59
CA GLN A 225 23.92 17.69 13.54
C GLN A 225 24.09 16.19 13.80
N SER A 226 24.21 15.80 15.07
CA SER A 226 24.13 14.38 15.40
C SER A 226 22.68 13.92 15.46
N PHE A 227 22.48 12.65 15.17
CA PHE A 227 21.23 11.94 15.35
C PHE A 227 21.51 10.52 15.82
N THR A 228 20.53 9.91 16.47
CA THR A 228 20.63 8.52 16.94
C THR A 228 19.54 7.71 16.25
N THR A 229 19.93 6.59 15.64
CA THR A 229 18.97 5.66 15.01
C THR A 229 18.14 4.94 16.08
N GLY A 230 16.93 4.54 15.73
CA GLY A 230 16.05 3.76 16.61
C GLY A 230 16.50 2.31 16.84
N ALA A 231 15.56 1.48 17.30
CA ALA A 231 15.81 0.08 17.65
C ALA A 231 16.10 -0.84 16.45
N GLU A 232 15.75 -0.39 15.23
CA GLU A 232 15.99 -1.12 13.98
C GLU A 232 17.13 -0.48 13.17
N ALA A 233 17.69 -1.25 12.24
CA ALA A 233 18.62 -0.70 11.26
C ALA A 233 17.90 0.36 10.40
N PHE A 234 18.64 1.41 10.03
CA PHE A 234 18.08 2.54 9.28
C PHE A 234 18.80 2.65 7.93
N PRO A 235 18.23 2.11 6.83
CA PRO A 235 18.81 2.21 5.49
C PRO A 235 18.59 3.63 4.93
N LEU A 236 19.41 4.58 5.39
CA LEU A 236 19.31 5.99 5.02
C LEU A 236 19.54 6.17 3.52
N GLY A 237 18.60 6.76 2.79
CA GLY A 237 18.80 7.07 1.37
C GLY A 237 18.49 8.51 0.97
N GLN A 238 17.63 9.20 1.70
CA GLN A 238 17.30 10.60 1.41
C GLN A 238 17.40 11.48 2.66
N ILE A 239 17.96 12.68 2.49
CA ILE A 239 18.23 13.63 3.56
C ILE A 239 17.66 14.98 3.14
N GLY A 240 16.73 15.52 3.91
CA GLY A 240 16.10 16.82 3.66
C GLY A 240 16.57 17.88 4.66
N LEU A 241 16.90 19.07 4.18
CA LEU A 241 17.20 20.25 5.00
C LEU A 241 16.59 21.50 4.36
N ARG A 242 16.27 22.50 5.19
CA ARG A 242 15.88 23.83 4.69
C ARG A 242 17.08 24.77 4.66
N ILE A 243 17.42 25.23 3.46
CA ILE A 243 18.69 25.90 3.18
C ILE A 243 18.49 27.08 2.22
N ALA A 244 19.37 28.08 2.33
CA ALA A 244 19.50 29.18 1.40
C ALA A 244 20.96 29.38 1.00
N MET A 245 21.17 29.89 -0.21
CA MET A 245 22.46 30.39 -0.66
C MET A 245 22.46 31.91 -0.57
N LEU A 246 23.49 32.47 0.05
CA LEU A 246 23.68 33.91 0.19
C LEU A 246 24.76 34.38 -0.78
N GLY A 247 24.38 35.37 -1.59
CA GLY A 247 25.14 35.76 -2.77
C GLY A 247 24.94 34.80 -3.95
N ALA A 248 25.89 34.75 -4.86
CA ALA A 248 26.01 33.84 -5.99
C ALA A 248 27.26 32.94 -5.84
N ALA A 249 27.24 32.01 -4.87
CA ALA A 249 28.27 30.98 -4.77
C ALA A 249 28.28 30.11 -6.05
N SER A 250 29.47 29.90 -6.63
CA SER A 250 29.62 29.15 -7.90
C SER A 250 29.84 27.65 -7.71
N ASP A 251 30.12 27.23 -6.48
CA ASP A 251 30.38 25.85 -6.07
C ASP A 251 29.11 25.17 -5.56
N ASP A 252 29.17 23.85 -5.41
CA ASP A 252 28.06 23.03 -4.94
C ASP A 252 28.12 22.80 -3.44
N LEU A 253 27.00 22.34 -2.88
CA LEU A 253 26.89 22.06 -1.45
C LEU A 253 27.02 20.56 -1.19
N ARG A 254 28.00 20.17 -0.38
CA ARG A 254 28.23 18.77 -0.01
C ARG A 254 27.61 18.45 1.34
N LEU A 255 26.91 17.32 1.39
CA LEU A 255 26.43 16.70 2.62
C LEU A 255 27.16 15.37 2.83
N LYS A 256 27.58 15.12 4.07
CA LYS A 256 28.20 13.86 4.49
C LYS A 256 27.45 13.24 5.65
N ILE A 257 27.46 11.91 5.69
CA ILE A 257 27.13 11.14 6.89
C ILE A 257 28.44 10.61 7.45
N CYS A 258 28.70 10.87 8.73
CA CYS A 258 29.90 10.45 9.43
C CYS A 258 29.57 9.56 10.64
N ALA A 259 30.47 8.64 10.95
CA ALA A 259 30.45 7.93 12.22
C ALA A 259 30.69 8.90 13.39
N ASP A 260 30.16 8.60 14.58
CA ASP A 260 30.52 9.33 15.79
C ASP A 260 31.97 9.04 16.21
N ASN A 261 32.69 10.08 16.62
CA ASN A 261 34.01 9.98 17.23
C ASN A 261 34.02 10.75 18.56
N VAL A 262 33.44 10.14 19.59
CA VAL A 262 33.37 10.70 20.95
C VAL A 262 32.63 12.05 20.95
N GLY A 263 31.43 12.05 20.36
CA GLY A 263 30.56 13.21 20.33
C GLY A 263 30.98 14.29 19.32
N VAL A 264 31.80 13.98 18.33
CA VAL A 264 32.02 14.85 17.16
C VAL A 264 32.00 14.04 15.86
N PRO A 265 31.79 14.66 14.69
CA PRO A 265 31.89 13.96 13.42
C PRO A 265 33.27 13.31 13.22
N GLY A 266 33.26 12.00 12.94
CA GLY A 266 34.44 11.18 12.64
C GLY A 266 34.57 10.83 11.17
N THR A 267 34.87 9.56 10.88
CA THR A 267 35.05 9.03 9.51
C THR A 267 33.79 9.20 8.67
N GLU A 268 33.96 9.66 7.43
CA GLU A 268 32.88 9.74 6.43
C GLU A 268 32.43 8.34 5.99
N LEU A 269 31.12 8.11 6.02
CA LEU A 269 30.47 6.85 5.62
C LEU A 269 29.81 6.97 4.24
N ALA A 270 29.19 8.11 3.96
CA ALA A 270 28.61 8.43 2.67
C ALA A 270 28.59 9.94 2.45
N SER A 271 28.45 10.36 1.19
CA SER A 271 28.27 11.77 0.85
C SER A 271 27.40 11.95 -0.39
N SER A 272 26.84 13.15 -0.54
CA SER A 272 26.07 13.57 -1.71
C SER A 272 26.30 15.05 -1.98
N LEU A 273 26.20 15.45 -3.25
CA LEU A 273 26.36 16.83 -3.71
C LEU A 273 25.03 17.38 -4.18
N LEU A 274 24.69 18.58 -3.72
CA LEU A 274 23.55 19.36 -4.22
C LEU A 274 24.08 20.49 -5.10
N PRO A 275 23.73 20.49 -6.40
CA PRO A 275 24.11 21.57 -7.31
C PRO A 275 23.55 22.92 -6.86
N ASN A 276 24.35 23.99 -6.90
CA ASN A 276 23.90 25.32 -6.47
C ASN A 276 22.70 25.87 -7.26
N ALA A 277 22.47 25.36 -8.48
CA ALA A 277 21.33 25.73 -9.30
C ALA A 277 19.99 25.49 -8.58
N TYR A 278 19.91 24.50 -7.69
CA TYR A 278 18.72 24.22 -6.89
C TYR A 278 18.49 25.24 -5.77
N LEU A 279 19.52 25.97 -5.34
CA LEU A 279 19.49 26.93 -4.23
C LEU A 279 19.16 28.36 -4.65
N GLN A 280 18.82 28.59 -5.92
CA GLN A 280 18.42 29.88 -6.43
C GLN A 280 17.03 30.29 -5.90
N GLY A 281 16.87 31.56 -5.52
CA GLY A 281 15.59 32.12 -5.08
C GLY A 281 15.30 32.02 -3.58
N GLY A 282 16.32 31.89 -2.74
CA GLY A 282 16.22 31.97 -1.28
C GLY A 282 15.89 30.65 -0.59
N TRP A 283 15.29 30.74 0.60
CA TRP A 283 15.02 29.60 1.50
C TRP A 283 14.11 28.53 0.88
N LYS A 284 14.63 27.31 0.75
CA LYS A 284 13.88 26.16 0.22
C LYS A 284 14.26 24.88 0.94
N TRP A 285 13.32 23.94 0.98
CA TRP A 285 13.64 22.55 1.32
C TRP A 285 14.35 21.90 0.14
N GLN A 286 15.47 21.25 0.43
CA GLN A 286 16.26 20.52 -0.54
C GLN A 286 16.54 19.12 -0.04
N ALA A 287 16.63 18.19 -0.98
CA ALA A 287 16.92 16.80 -0.70
C ALA A 287 18.27 16.39 -1.30
N TRP A 288 19.07 15.73 -0.49
CA TRP A 288 20.23 14.96 -0.91
C TRP A 288 19.80 13.50 -1.03
N ILE A 289 20.16 12.89 -2.16
CA ILE A 289 19.93 11.47 -2.42
C ILE A 289 21.30 10.80 -2.39
N LEU A 290 21.42 9.70 -1.64
CA LEU A 290 22.61 8.86 -1.65
C LEU A 290 22.53 7.88 -2.83
N ASP A 291 23.68 7.58 -3.45
CA ASP A 291 23.74 6.67 -4.60
C ASP A 291 23.18 5.27 -4.29
N ALA A 292 23.37 4.82 -3.04
CA ALA A 292 22.75 3.63 -2.47
C ALA A 292 22.35 3.89 -1.02
N PRO A 293 21.28 3.25 -0.51
CA PRO A 293 20.90 3.36 0.90
C PRO A 293 22.05 2.92 1.82
N LEU A 294 22.47 3.81 2.71
CA LEU A 294 23.49 3.55 3.72
C LEU A 294 22.85 2.83 4.91
N ALA A 295 23.22 1.57 5.12
CA ALA A 295 22.77 0.79 6.28
C ALA A 295 23.40 1.33 7.58
N LEU A 296 22.63 2.09 8.36
CA LEU A 296 23.01 2.55 9.68
C LEU A 296 22.58 1.54 10.75
N ASN A 297 23.48 1.24 11.68
CA ASN A 297 23.22 0.27 12.75
C ASN A 297 22.20 0.85 13.75
N ALA A 298 21.35 -0.02 14.30
CA ALA A 298 20.41 0.34 15.36
C ALA A 298 21.11 0.98 16.57
N ASN A 299 20.38 1.84 17.30
CA ASN A 299 20.81 2.49 18.53
C ASN A 299 22.21 3.14 18.47
N THR A 300 22.62 3.65 17.30
CA THR A 300 23.96 4.19 17.06
C THR A 300 23.87 5.67 16.69
N ARG A 301 24.78 6.47 17.24
CA ARG A 301 24.91 7.90 16.93
C ARG A 301 25.71 8.10 15.64
N TYR A 302 25.19 8.95 14.77
CA TYR A 302 25.84 9.40 13.54
C TYR A 302 25.76 10.91 13.42
N TRP A 303 26.50 11.48 12.48
CA TRP A 303 26.52 12.92 12.20
C TRP A 303 26.18 13.18 10.75
N LEU A 304 25.24 14.10 10.51
CA LEU A 304 25.13 14.76 9.22
C LEU A 304 26.05 15.99 9.24
N VAL A 305 26.84 16.21 8.18
CA VAL A 305 27.80 17.31 8.08
C VAL A 305 27.62 18.05 6.76
N LEU A 306 27.45 19.37 6.83
CA LEU A 306 27.35 20.28 5.70
C LEU A 306 28.67 21.02 5.48
N GLU A 307 29.14 21.06 4.24
CA GLU A 307 30.31 21.83 3.83
C GLU A 307 30.21 22.32 2.39
N ARG A 308 30.83 23.48 2.12
CA ARG A 308 31.05 23.94 0.75
C ARG A 308 31.97 22.97 0.01
N SER A 309 31.71 22.74 -1.28
CA SER A 309 32.64 22.00 -2.13
C SER A 309 33.81 22.86 -2.60
N GLY A 310 33.63 24.19 -2.64
CA GLY A 310 34.66 25.17 -2.98
C GLY A 310 35.41 25.73 -1.77
N ALA A 311 36.18 26.78 -2.03
CA ALA A 311 36.87 27.54 -0.97
C ALA A 311 35.88 28.31 -0.08
N LEU A 312 36.33 28.62 1.14
CA LEU A 312 35.59 29.48 2.06
C LEU A 312 35.49 30.89 1.51
N ASP A 313 34.34 31.54 1.69
CA ASP A 313 34.10 32.89 1.21
C ASP A 313 33.16 33.65 2.17
N SER A 314 33.53 34.89 2.52
CA SER A 314 32.78 35.73 3.47
C SER A 314 31.60 36.49 2.83
N SER A 315 31.51 36.49 1.51
CA SER A 315 30.47 37.16 0.71
C SER A 315 29.58 36.16 -0.03
N GLN A 316 30.07 34.94 -0.24
CA GLN A 316 29.38 33.84 -0.93
C GLN A 316 29.33 32.62 0.00
N TYR A 317 28.22 32.38 0.68
CA TYR A 317 28.12 31.32 1.69
C TYR A 317 26.71 30.73 1.75
N TYR A 318 26.52 29.73 2.60
CA TYR A 318 25.23 29.06 2.76
C TYR A 318 24.68 29.28 4.17
N GLU A 319 23.35 29.25 4.28
CA GLU A 319 22.64 29.31 5.55
C GLU A 319 21.66 28.14 5.66
N VAL A 320 21.63 27.51 6.84
CA VAL A 320 20.66 26.46 7.16
C VAL A 320 19.72 26.95 8.26
N GLU A 321 18.44 26.57 8.16
CA GLU A 321 17.43 26.95 9.14
C GLU A 321 17.63 26.13 10.42
N THR A 322 17.55 26.80 11.57
CA THR A 322 17.78 26.20 12.88
C THR A 322 16.67 26.54 13.88
N ASP A 323 16.50 25.67 14.85
CA ASP A 323 15.72 25.92 16.06
C ASP A 323 16.64 26.42 17.18
N ASP A 324 16.31 27.57 17.78
CA ASP A 324 17.07 28.18 18.87
C ASP A 324 16.69 27.64 20.25
N GLY A 325 15.66 26.80 20.34
CA GLY A 325 15.49 25.84 21.41
C GLY A 325 16.21 24.54 21.07
N ARG A 326 16.99 23.96 22.00
CA ARG A 326 17.52 22.58 21.87
C ARG A 326 16.35 21.59 21.98
N GLY A 327 15.56 21.52 20.92
CA GLY A 327 14.31 20.77 20.83
C GLY A 327 14.51 19.33 20.39
N TYR A 328 15.66 18.98 19.82
CA TYR A 328 15.94 17.63 19.36
C TYR A 328 16.76 16.85 20.42
N PRO A 329 16.14 15.94 21.18
CA PRO A 329 16.79 15.31 22.33
C PRO A 329 17.91 14.33 21.95
N ASP A 330 17.84 13.73 20.76
CA ASP A 330 18.72 12.64 20.33
C ASP A 330 19.96 13.14 19.58
N GLY A 331 20.25 14.44 19.67
CA GLY A 331 21.29 15.08 18.91
C GLY A 331 21.93 16.33 19.50
N GLU A 332 23.00 16.77 18.86
CA GLU A 332 23.67 18.04 19.12
C GLU A 332 24.05 18.68 17.80
N CYS A 333 23.84 20.00 17.68
CA CYS A 333 24.39 20.78 16.59
C CYS A 333 25.79 21.30 16.93
N LYS A 334 26.74 21.16 16.01
CA LYS A 334 28.12 21.64 16.15
C LYS A 334 28.58 22.39 14.91
N ARG A 335 29.48 23.35 15.13
CA ARG A 335 30.13 24.13 14.08
C ARG A 335 31.64 23.92 14.09
N TRP A 336 32.22 23.65 12.93
CA TRP A 336 33.67 23.65 12.78
C TRP A 336 34.18 25.08 12.56
N ASN A 337 35.07 25.55 13.43
CA ASN A 337 35.62 26.90 13.37
C ASN A 337 36.99 26.99 12.66
N GLY A 338 37.42 25.92 11.97
CA GLY A 338 38.77 25.80 11.41
C GLY A 338 39.76 25.06 12.31
N SER A 339 39.41 24.79 13.57
CA SER A 339 40.29 24.06 14.50
C SER A 339 39.58 23.12 15.46
N ASN A 340 38.35 23.43 15.86
CA ASN A 340 37.55 22.65 16.81
C ASN A 340 36.07 22.64 16.41
N TRP A 341 35.38 21.57 16.81
CA TRP A 341 33.92 21.52 16.81
C TRP A 341 33.38 22.23 18.04
N ILE A 342 32.61 23.30 17.82
CA ILE A 342 31.97 24.08 18.87
C ILE A 342 30.50 23.68 18.95
N LEU A 343 30.02 23.37 20.17
CA LEU A 343 28.61 23.12 20.42
C LEU A 343 27.77 24.38 20.16
N LEU A 344 26.71 24.23 19.37
CA LEU A 344 25.67 25.23 19.22
C LEU A 344 24.48 24.80 20.10
N ASN A 345 23.92 25.74 20.86
CA ASN A 345 22.68 25.50 21.62
C ASN A 345 21.44 25.65 20.72
N GLN A 346 21.49 24.99 19.57
CA GLN A 346 20.48 25.02 18.52
C GLN A 346 20.41 23.63 17.88
N ASP A 347 19.37 23.36 17.12
CA ASP A 347 19.26 22.15 16.31
C ASP A 347 18.98 22.51 14.85
N LEU A 348 19.57 21.74 13.92
CA LEU A 348 19.23 21.89 12.51
C LEU A 348 17.80 21.43 12.26
N ARG A 349 17.13 22.06 11.30
CA ARG A 349 15.84 21.59 10.81
C ARG A 349 16.05 20.57 9.68
N PHE A 350 15.83 19.29 9.95
CA PHE A 350 16.18 18.20 9.04
C PHE A 350 15.17 17.06 9.05
N CYS A 351 15.17 16.26 7.98
CA CYS A 351 14.58 14.93 7.95
C CYS A 351 15.51 13.93 7.27
N LEU A 352 15.48 12.70 7.75
CA LEU A 352 16.19 11.55 7.22
C LEU A 352 15.16 10.49 6.90
N LEU A 353 15.18 10.01 5.66
CA LEU A 353 14.25 8.99 5.18
C LEU A 353 15.02 7.71 4.89
N ALA A 354 14.55 6.63 5.50
CA ALA A 354 14.94 5.28 5.16
C ALA A 354 14.30 4.90 3.82
N MET A 355 15.11 4.36 2.92
CA MET A 355 14.66 3.88 1.62
C MET A 355 14.58 2.36 1.66
N THR A 356 13.47 1.84 1.13
CA THR A 356 13.20 0.41 1.01
C THR A 356 12.85 0.11 -0.43
N GLU A 357 13.30 -1.02 -0.92
CA GLU A 357 12.94 -1.50 -2.25
C GLU A 357 11.41 -1.69 -2.35
N THR A 358 10.81 -1.35 -3.49
CA THR A 358 9.35 -1.42 -3.64
C THR A 358 8.82 -2.82 -3.44
N THR A 359 9.53 -3.88 -3.86
CA THR A 359 9.14 -5.27 -3.65
C THR A 359 9.16 -5.70 -2.17
N GLU A 360 10.07 -5.15 -1.37
CA GLU A 360 10.07 -5.31 0.08
C GLU A 360 8.89 -4.56 0.74
N LEU A 361 8.53 -3.36 0.23
CA LEU A 361 7.30 -2.68 0.67
C LEU A 361 6.03 -3.50 0.34
N MET A 362 6.01 -4.18 -0.82
CA MET A 362 4.93 -5.10 -1.19
C MET A 362 4.87 -6.30 -0.24
N LEU A 363 6.04 -6.85 0.13
CA LEU A 363 6.15 -7.93 1.11
C LEU A 363 5.57 -7.50 2.46
N GLU A 364 5.96 -6.34 3.00
CA GLU A 364 5.42 -5.82 4.26
C GLU A 364 3.89 -5.70 4.24
N VAL A 365 3.31 -5.19 3.14
CA VAL A 365 1.85 -5.09 2.98
C VAL A 365 1.20 -6.47 2.99
N GLY A 366 1.79 -7.43 2.28
CA GLY A 366 1.30 -8.80 2.25
C GLY A 366 1.40 -9.47 3.63
N GLU A 367 2.51 -9.31 4.35
CA GLU A 367 2.75 -9.90 5.67
C GLU A 367 1.75 -9.34 6.70
N ARG A 368 1.45 -8.04 6.65
CA ARG A 368 0.38 -7.44 7.46
C ARG A 368 -0.98 -8.04 7.15
N ALA A 369 -1.25 -8.39 5.91
CA ALA A 369 -2.49 -9.07 5.52
C ALA A 369 -2.50 -10.55 5.96
N VAL A 370 -1.36 -11.21 6.04
CA VAL A 370 -1.21 -12.56 6.64
C VAL A 370 -1.50 -12.50 8.14
N LEU A 371 -0.88 -11.54 8.86
CA LEU A 371 -1.14 -11.32 10.29
C LEU A 371 -2.61 -11.00 10.57
N GLY A 372 -3.27 -10.28 9.66
CA GLY A 372 -4.70 -10.00 9.71
C GLY A 372 -5.61 -11.16 9.29
N GLY A 373 -5.07 -12.33 8.95
CA GLY A 373 -5.82 -13.51 8.52
C GLY A 373 -6.49 -13.39 7.14
N VAL A 374 -6.12 -12.39 6.34
CA VAL A 374 -6.66 -12.16 4.99
C VAL A 374 -5.95 -13.02 3.96
N LEU A 375 -4.62 -13.15 4.09
CA LEU A 375 -3.78 -13.97 3.22
C LEU A 375 -3.17 -15.13 4.03
N GLN A 376 -2.69 -16.16 3.33
CA GLN A 376 -2.00 -17.30 3.92
C GLN A 376 -0.47 -17.20 3.81
N GLY A 377 0.03 -16.37 2.90
CA GLY A 377 1.45 -16.12 2.70
C GLY A 377 1.69 -15.03 1.67
N VAL A 378 2.96 -14.72 1.45
CA VAL A 378 3.43 -13.78 0.43
C VAL A 378 4.68 -14.36 -0.20
N GLN A 379 4.82 -14.15 -1.51
CA GLN A 379 5.98 -14.57 -2.28
C GLN A 379 6.34 -13.52 -3.32
N ILE A 380 7.57 -13.03 -3.25
CA ILE A 380 8.18 -12.14 -4.23
C ILE A 380 9.09 -12.97 -5.13
N TRP A 381 8.85 -12.95 -6.43
CA TRP A 381 9.64 -13.72 -7.41
C TRP A 381 10.77 -12.91 -8.05
N GLN A 382 10.74 -11.58 -7.91
CA GLN A 382 11.66 -10.67 -8.56
C GLN A 382 11.85 -9.42 -7.69
N GLU A 383 13.10 -9.07 -7.41
CA GLU A 383 13.51 -7.78 -6.86
C GLU A 383 13.26 -6.68 -7.90
N SER A 384 12.74 -5.53 -7.48
CA SER A 384 12.43 -4.41 -8.36
C SER A 384 13.63 -3.52 -8.66
N ASP A 385 14.64 -3.47 -7.78
CA ASP A 385 15.72 -2.47 -7.78
C ASP A 385 15.20 -1.00 -7.77
N VAL A 386 13.93 -0.79 -7.44
CA VAL A 386 13.32 0.55 -7.33
C VAL A 386 13.13 0.87 -5.86
N TRP A 387 13.61 2.02 -5.42
CA TRP A 387 13.65 2.39 -4.00
C TRP A 387 12.68 3.53 -3.71
N MET A 388 11.90 3.38 -2.64
CA MET A 388 10.95 4.38 -2.16
C MET A 388 11.11 4.60 -0.65
N PRO A 389 10.70 5.76 -0.10
CA PRO A 389 10.70 5.96 1.34
C PRO A 389 9.81 4.91 2.04
N ARG A 390 10.32 4.34 3.13
CA ARG A 390 9.55 3.41 3.98
C ARG A 390 8.42 4.13 4.70
N TRP A 391 8.76 5.31 5.26
CA TRP A 391 7.81 6.21 5.90
C TRP A 391 6.75 6.67 4.90
N ARG A 392 5.48 6.61 5.31
CA ARG A 392 4.35 7.07 4.49
C ARG A 392 3.15 7.43 5.34
N GLU A 393 2.48 8.52 4.95
CA GLU A 393 1.22 8.93 5.57
C GLU A 393 0.07 7.97 5.26
N ILE A 394 -0.94 7.97 6.12
CA ILE A 394 -2.17 7.20 5.95
C ILE A 394 -3.05 7.89 4.90
N GLU A 395 -2.73 7.72 3.62
CA GLU A 395 -3.48 8.34 2.50
C GLU A 395 -4.16 7.34 1.57
N LYS A 396 -3.59 6.14 1.45
CA LYS A 396 -4.01 5.12 0.48
C LYS A 396 -4.47 3.87 1.22
N THR A 397 -5.28 3.05 0.56
CA THR A 397 -5.48 1.67 1.00
C THR A 397 -4.23 0.85 0.71
N ARG A 398 -4.05 -0.28 1.40
CA ARG A 398 -2.93 -1.20 1.10
C ARG A 398 -2.98 -1.72 -0.34
N LYS A 399 -4.17 -1.89 -0.89
CA LYS A 399 -4.35 -2.24 -2.30
C LYS A 399 -3.83 -1.11 -3.21
N GLU A 400 -4.24 0.13 -2.97
CA GLU A 400 -3.81 1.29 -3.77
C GLU A 400 -2.30 1.54 -3.68
N ALA A 401 -1.70 1.36 -2.50
CA ALA A 401 -0.25 1.42 -2.32
C ALA A 401 0.46 0.34 -3.13
N LEU A 402 0.00 -0.91 -3.00
CA LEU A 402 0.53 -2.07 -3.74
C LEU A 402 0.40 -1.89 -5.26
N GLU A 403 -0.76 -1.45 -5.75
CA GLU A 403 -0.97 -1.14 -7.18
C GLU A 403 -0.06 0.00 -7.66
N GLY A 404 0.16 1.01 -6.82
CA GLY A 404 1.09 2.11 -7.10
C GLY A 404 2.53 1.62 -7.25
N TRP A 405 2.99 0.72 -6.39
CA TRP A 405 4.33 0.14 -6.50
C TRP A 405 4.46 -0.83 -7.67
N LEU A 406 3.43 -1.64 -7.96
CA LEU A 406 3.42 -2.52 -9.15
C LEU A 406 3.53 -1.71 -10.44
N ALA A 407 2.89 -0.54 -10.50
CA ALA A 407 2.92 0.36 -11.64
C ALA A 407 4.31 1.00 -11.88
N LEU A 408 5.18 1.05 -10.87
CA LEU A 408 6.57 1.51 -11.05
C LEU A 408 7.44 0.48 -11.81
N GLY A 409 7.07 -0.80 -11.77
CA GLY A 409 7.85 -1.88 -12.38
C GLY A 409 9.21 -2.09 -11.71
N CYS A 410 10.16 -2.62 -12.49
CA CYS A 410 11.55 -2.82 -12.09
C CYS A 410 12.47 -1.78 -12.74
N ALA A 411 13.69 -1.62 -12.21
CA ALA A 411 14.71 -0.73 -12.77
C ALA A 411 15.15 -1.11 -14.20
N ASP A 412 14.97 -2.39 -14.59
CA ASP A 412 15.19 -2.88 -15.95
C ASP A 412 14.00 -2.67 -16.91
N GLU A 413 13.06 -1.79 -16.52
CA GLU A 413 11.83 -1.44 -17.26
C GLU A 413 10.81 -2.59 -17.38
N SER A 414 11.07 -3.74 -16.76
CA SER A 414 10.10 -4.82 -16.75
C SER A 414 8.88 -4.49 -15.89
N SER A 415 7.70 -4.88 -16.38
CA SER A 415 6.44 -4.65 -15.66
C SER A 415 6.24 -5.69 -14.56
N LEU A 416 5.73 -5.26 -13.41
CA LEU A 416 5.32 -6.15 -12.33
C LEU A 416 3.80 -6.36 -12.33
N SER A 417 3.38 -7.52 -11.83
CA SER A 417 1.99 -7.78 -11.49
C SER A 417 1.91 -8.72 -10.30
N ALA A 418 0.70 -8.94 -9.80
CA ALA A 418 0.47 -9.79 -8.66
C ALA A 418 -0.85 -10.55 -8.77
N LEU A 419 -0.95 -11.67 -8.06
CA LEU A 419 -2.22 -12.38 -7.86
C LEU A 419 -2.24 -13.09 -6.51
N VAL A 420 -3.44 -13.37 -5.99
CA VAL A 420 -3.62 -14.32 -4.89
C VAL A 420 -3.88 -15.69 -5.48
N ASN A 421 -3.00 -16.65 -5.21
CA ASN A 421 -3.08 -18.00 -5.76
C ASN A 421 -4.15 -18.86 -5.05
N ALA A 422 -4.32 -20.11 -5.47
CA ALA A 422 -5.33 -21.03 -4.93
C ALA A 422 -5.14 -21.31 -3.43
N ASP A 423 -3.89 -21.28 -2.95
CA ASP A 423 -3.54 -21.48 -1.54
C ASP A 423 -3.75 -20.22 -0.69
N GLY A 424 -4.04 -19.07 -1.31
CA GLY A 424 -4.22 -17.79 -0.62
C GLY A 424 -2.91 -17.04 -0.39
N VAL A 425 -1.86 -17.39 -1.12
CA VAL A 425 -0.57 -16.70 -1.11
C VAL A 425 -0.60 -15.58 -2.14
N LEU A 426 -0.18 -14.38 -1.74
CA LEU A 426 0.06 -13.27 -2.66
C LEU A 426 1.38 -13.49 -3.40
N GLU A 427 1.34 -13.67 -4.71
CA GLU A 427 2.52 -13.77 -5.56
C GLU A 427 2.73 -12.45 -6.30
N VAL A 428 3.93 -11.88 -6.23
CA VAL A 428 4.39 -10.74 -7.04
C VAL A 428 5.42 -11.22 -8.04
N PHE A 429 5.21 -10.96 -9.32
CA PHE A 429 6.03 -11.49 -10.41
C PHE A 429 6.15 -10.51 -11.58
N ARG A 430 7.17 -10.72 -12.40
CA ARG A 430 7.38 -10.00 -13.66
C ARG A 430 6.37 -10.44 -14.72
N LEU A 431 5.92 -9.49 -15.54
CA LEU A 431 5.18 -9.77 -16.76
C LEU A 431 6.11 -9.78 -17.98
N PRO A 432 5.95 -10.76 -18.88
CA PRO A 432 5.09 -11.94 -18.74
C PRO A 432 5.65 -12.97 -17.75
N ARG A 433 4.78 -13.81 -17.17
CA ARG A 433 5.19 -15.00 -16.43
C ARG A 433 5.82 -15.99 -17.41
N GLU A 434 7.12 -16.22 -17.26
CA GLU A 434 7.85 -17.21 -18.05
C GLU A 434 7.55 -18.62 -17.54
N MET A 435 6.49 -19.21 -18.07
CA MET A 435 6.11 -20.60 -17.81
C MET A 435 6.00 -21.34 -19.13
N GLU A 436 6.79 -22.40 -19.30
CA GLU A 436 6.68 -23.33 -20.41
C GLU A 436 5.67 -24.44 -20.10
N PRO A 437 4.87 -24.89 -21.07
CA PRO A 437 4.87 -24.53 -22.50
C PRO A 437 3.94 -23.35 -22.87
N LEU A 438 4.32 -22.46 -23.79
CA LEU A 438 3.50 -21.31 -24.25
C LEU A 438 2.03 -21.64 -24.53
N LEU A 439 1.11 -20.72 -24.19
CA LEU A 439 -0.32 -20.89 -24.44
C LEU A 439 -0.64 -20.72 -25.93
N GLN A 440 -1.50 -21.59 -26.46
CA GLN A 440 -2.03 -21.47 -27.82
C GLN A 440 -3.53 -21.21 -27.77
N LEU A 441 -4.00 -20.30 -28.61
CA LEU A 441 -5.42 -20.12 -28.85
C LEU A 441 -5.84 -21.02 -30.03
N ASP A 442 -6.87 -21.85 -29.84
CA ASP A 442 -7.42 -22.64 -30.96
C ASP A 442 -8.28 -21.79 -31.90
N ALA A 443 -8.67 -22.37 -33.05
CA ALA A 443 -9.50 -21.69 -34.05
C ALA A 443 -10.91 -21.33 -33.53
N GLU A 444 -11.33 -21.88 -32.39
CA GLU A 444 -12.59 -21.57 -31.71
C GLU A 444 -12.41 -20.57 -30.55
N GLY A 445 -11.21 -19.99 -30.37
CA GLY A 445 -10.94 -18.97 -29.35
C GLY A 445 -10.70 -19.52 -27.94
N ARG A 446 -10.36 -20.81 -27.79
CA ARG A 446 -10.08 -21.44 -26.49
C ARG A 446 -8.59 -21.58 -26.23
N LEU A 447 -8.17 -21.29 -25.00
CA LEU A 447 -6.81 -21.51 -24.52
C LEU A 447 -6.49 -23.00 -24.40
N ARG A 448 -5.36 -23.42 -24.97
CA ARG A 448 -4.83 -24.79 -24.84
C ARG A 448 -3.35 -24.76 -24.51
N LEU A 449 -2.94 -25.71 -23.67
CA LEU A 449 -1.53 -26.09 -23.57
C LEU A 449 -1.14 -26.94 -24.80
N PRO A 450 0.08 -26.82 -25.34
CA PRO A 450 0.52 -27.53 -26.55
C PRO A 450 0.40 -29.05 -26.51
N TYR A 451 0.34 -29.65 -25.31
CA TYR A 451 0.20 -31.10 -25.10
C TYR A 451 -1.23 -31.56 -24.76
N GLY A 452 -2.25 -30.73 -24.98
CA GLY A 452 -3.66 -31.17 -24.98
C GLY A 452 -4.32 -31.32 -23.60
N ASN A 453 -3.69 -30.87 -22.51
CA ASN A 453 -4.39 -30.74 -21.23
C ASN A 453 -5.37 -29.57 -21.32
N ALA A 454 -6.66 -29.90 -21.46
CA ALA A 454 -7.76 -28.94 -21.57
C ALA A 454 -8.14 -28.29 -20.22
N ASP A 455 -7.60 -28.78 -19.10
CA ASP A 455 -7.97 -28.38 -17.74
C ASP A 455 -6.82 -27.63 -17.02
N ALA A 456 -6.22 -26.64 -17.69
CA ALA A 456 -5.26 -25.76 -17.02
C ALA A 456 -5.97 -24.90 -15.97
N HIS A 457 -5.38 -24.81 -14.79
CA HIS A 457 -5.93 -24.03 -13.69
C HIS A 457 -6.01 -22.53 -14.08
N PRO A 458 -7.16 -21.83 -13.94
CA PRO A 458 -7.31 -20.46 -14.45
C PRO A 458 -6.28 -19.46 -13.93
N LEU A 459 -5.83 -19.59 -12.67
CA LEU A 459 -4.79 -18.73 -12.10
C LEU A 459 -3.41 -18.95 -12.72
N ASP A 460 -3.13 -20.15 -13.25
CA ASP A 460 -1.86 -20.48 -13.87
C ASP A 460 -1.77 -19.90 -15.28
N LEU A 461 -2.92 -19.59 -15.89
CA LEU A 461 -3.00 -18.98 -17.22
C LEU A 461 -2.72 -17.47 -17.18
N LEU A 462 -3.05 -16.81 -16.06
CA LEU A 462 -2.90 -15.37 -15.91
C LEU A 462 -1.42 -14.94 -15.94
N GLY A 463 -1.14 -13.87 -16.69
CA GLY A 463 0.19 -13.29 -16.85
C GLY A 463 1.08 -14.02 -17.86
N ARG A 464 0.64 -15.15 -18.43
CA ARG A 464 1.43 -15.92 -19.42
C ARG A 464 1.29 -15.36 -20.83
N ARG A 465 2.33 -15.60 -21.63
CA ARG A 465 2.28 -15.35 -23.08
C ARG A 465 1.34 -16.34 -23.77
N MET A 466 0.52 -15.81 -24.67
CA MET A 466 -0.33 -16.54 -25.58
C MET A 466 0.03 -16.18 -27.03
N GLN A 467 0.12 -17.20 -27.87
CA GLN A 467 0.26 -17.04 -29.32
C GLN A 467 -1.13 -17.07 -29.99
N LEU A 468 -1.38 -16.08 -30.85
CA LEU A 468 -2.61 -15.99 -31.62
C LEU A 468 -2.54 -16.82 -32.91
N PRO A 469 -3.67 -17.36 -33.40
CA PRO A 469 -3.70 -18.08 -34.67
C PRO A 469 -3.28 -17.13 -35.79
N LEU A 470 -2.49 -17.63 -36.75
CA LEU A 470 -2.08 -16.89 -37.95
C LEU A 470 -1.12 -15.71 -37.72
N MET A 471 -0.62 -15.49 -36.49
CA MET A 471 0.43 -14.51 -36.20
C MET A 471 1.82 -15.16 -36.14
N GLU A 472 2.85 -14.40 -36.50
CA GLU A 472 4.24 -14.85 -36.36
C GLU A 472 4.56 -15.17 -34.90
N ALA A 473 5.47 -16.12 -34.65
CA ALA A 473 5.80 -16.59 -33.31
C ALA A 473 6.28 -15.47 -32.35
N GLU A 474 6.75 -14.35 -32.89
CA GLU A 474 7.21 -13.18 -32.14
C GLU A 474 6.05 -12.29 -31.66
N GLN A 475 4.84 -12.44 -32.20
CA GLN A 475 3.66 -11.67 -31.81
C GLN A 475 2.86 -12.42 -30.74
N THR A 476 3.20 -12.19 -29.47
CA THR A 476 2.49 -12.76 -28.31
C THR A 476 1.72 -11.70 -27.53
N GLN A 477 0.58 -12.08 -26.95
CA GLN A 477 -0.17 -11.26 -25.99
C GLN A 477 -0.11 -11.87 -24.58
N VAL A 478 -0.45 -11.09 -23.55
CA VAL A 478 -0.35 -11.53 -22.14
C VAL A 478 -1.74 -11.70 -21.59
N VAL A 479 -2.12 -12.91 -21.18
CA VAL A 479 -3.46 -13.15 -20.65
C VAL A 479 -3.66 -12.36 -19.34
N ARG A 480 -4.46 -11.29 -19.39
CA ARG A 480 -4.70 -10.40 -18.23
C ARG A 480 -6.01 -10.68 -17.52
N GLY A 481 -6.99 -11.26 -18.22
CA GLY A 481 -8.30 -11.53 -17.67
C GLY A 481 -8.99 -12.72 -18.30
N LEU A 482 -9.64 -13.51 -17.45
CA LEU A 482 -10.42 -14.69 -17.81
C LEU A 482 -11.82 -14.60 -17.23
N ARG A 483 -12.80 -15.14 -17.95
CA ARG A 483 -14.17 -15.30 -17.48
C ARG A 483 -14.66 -16.69 -17.78
N TRP A 484 -15.28 -17.32 -16.79
CA TRP A 484 -16.02 -18.56 -16.96
C TRP A 484 -17.51 -18.31 -16.82
N THR A 485 -18.30 -18.89 -17.72
CA THR A 485 -19.76 -19.00 -17.63
C THR A 485 -20.17 -20.44 -17.91
N GLN A 486 -21.48 -20.73 -17.94
CA GLN A 486 -21.98 -22.04 -18.35
C GLN A 486 -21.60 -22.42 -19.80
N GLU A 487 -21.25 -21.43 -20.64
CA GLU A 487 -20.85 -21.63 -22.03
C GLU A 487 -19.37 -22.02 -22.18
N GLY A 488 -18.54 -21.71 -21.19
CA GLY A 488 -17.12 -22.04 -21.21
C GLY A 488 -16.24 -20.98 -20.55
N LEU A 489 -14.92 -21.16 -20.68
CA LEU A 489 -13.90 -20.20 -20.28
C LEU A 489 -13.48 -19.35 -21.50
N GLU A 490 -13.48 -18.04 -21.34
CA GLU A 490 -13.12 -17.06 -22.37
C GLU A 490 -12.07 -16.06 -21.84
N ILE A 491 -11.31 -15.47 -22.75
CA ILE A 491 -10.39 -14.36 -22.46
C ILE A 491 -11.19 -13.05 -22.54
N VAL A 492 -11.08 -12.22 -21.51
CA VAL A 492 -11.76 -10.92 -21.45
C VAL A 492 -10.80 -9.73 -21.45
N ASP A 493 -9.49 -9.98 -21.31
CA ASP A 493 -8.43 -8.98 -21.32
C ASP A 493 -7.07 -9.65 -21.67
N SER A 494 -6.27 -9.05 -22.56
CA SER A 494 -5.08 -9.64 -23.19
C SER A 494 -4.01 -8.61 -23.57
#